data_AF-A0A527H4K9-F1
#
_entry.id   AF-A0A527H4K9-F1
#
_cell.length_a   1.000
_cell.length_b   1.000
_cell.length_c   1.000
_cell.angle_alpha   90.00
_cell.angle_beta   90.00
_cell.angle_gamma   90.00
#
_symmetry.space_group_name_H-M   'P 1'
#
loop_
_entity.id
_entity.type
_entity.pdbx_description
1 polymer ?
#
loop_
_entity_poly.entity_id
_entity_poly.type
_entity_poly.pdbx_seq_one_letter_code
_entity_poly.pdbx_strand_id
1 'polypeptide(L)'
;IDATLEPFGGRFLVHGGDVEVIENNWPGHLIIIEFPDRQHVHGWYNSPAYQAILALRTDNSEADVVFADGVEHPHKATDILD
;
A
#
# COMPACT_ATOMS: atom_id res chain seq x y z
N ILE A 1 10.49 4.25 -6.53
CA ILE A 1 9.96 2.96 -7.05
C ILE A 1 8.99 3.15 -8.21
N ASP A 2 8.83 4.40 -8.68
CA ASP A 2 7.76 4.87 -9.56
C ASP A 2 7.68 4.14 -10.89
N ALA A 3 8.83 3.93 -11.54
CA ALA A 3 8.89 3.18 -12.80
C ALA A 3 8.36 1.74 -12.69
N THR A 4 8.38 1.14 -11.48
CA THR A 4 7.78 -0.18 -11.26
C THR A 4 6.26 -0.11 -11.08
N LEU A 5 5.73 1.01 -10.57
CA LEU A 5 4.31 1.23 -10.26
C LEU A 5 3.51 1.65 -11.49
N GLU A 6 4.09 2.52 -12.34
CA GLU A 6 3.43 3.13 -13.50
C GLU A 6 2.74 2.11 -14.43
N PRO A 7 3.34 0.96 -14.79
CA PRO A 7 2.69 -0.01 -15.67
C PRO A 7 1.43 -0.67 -15.06
N PHE A 8 1.28 -0.59 -13.74
CA PHE A 8 0.18 -1.20 -12.98
C PHE A 8 -0.79 -0.16 -12.42
N GLY A 9 -0.64 1.12 -12.78
CA GLY A 9 -1.50 2.20 -12.30
C GLY A 9 -1.36 2.51 -10.81
N GLY A 10 -0.23 2.14 -10.19
CA GLY A 10 0.03 2.41 -8.78
C GLY A 10 0.21 3.90 -8.50
N ARG A 11 -0.52 4.43 -7.51
CA ARG A 11 -0.49 5.86 -7.15
C ARG A 11 -0.33 6.03 -5.64
N PHE A 12 0.65 6.84 -5.21
CA PHE A 12 0.78 7.17 -3.79
C PHE A 12 -0.38 8.05 -3.31
N LEU A 13 -1.02 7.63 -2.23
CA LEU A 13 -1.94 8.45 -1.43
C LEU A 13 -1.24 9.04 -0.20
N VAL A 14 -0.32 8.27 0.40
CA VAL A 14 0.54 8.71 1.50
C VAL A 14 1.96 8.22 1.23
N HIS A 15 2.95 9.11 1.26
CA HIS A 15 4.37 8.77 1.16
C HIS A 15 5.24 9.91 1.73
N GLY A 16 5.73 9.76 2.96
CA GLY A 16 6.58 10.76 3.62
C GLY A 16 5.82 12.01 4.14
N GLY A 17 4.50 11.94 4.25
CA GLY A 17 3.69 12.96 4.91
C GLY A 17 3.75 12.84 6.43
N ASP A 18 3.37 13.92 7.13
CA ASP A 18 3.26 13.93 8.59
C ASP A 18 2.18 12.96 9.05
N VAL A 19 2.53 12.07 9.99
CA VAL A 19 1.60 11.14 10.64
C VAL A 19 1.44 11.57 12.08
N GLU A 20 0.23 11.97 12.46
CA GLU A 20 -0.14 12.23 13.84
C GLU A 20 -0.70 10.95 14.48
N VAL A 21 -0.03 10.45 15.51
CA VAL A 21 -0.47 9.27 16.27
C VAL A 21 -1.45 9.72 17.35
N ILE A 22 -2.74 9.47 17.12
CA ILE A 22 -3.81 9.88 18.05
C ILE A 22 -3.97 8.91 19.23
N GLU A 23 -3.79 7.61 18.99
CA GLU A 23 -3.91 6.57 20.01
C GLU A 23 -2.78 5.54 19.91
N ASN A 24 -2.37 4.98 21.05
CA ASN A 24 -1.34 3.96 21.19
C ASN A 24 0.04 4.40 20.69
N ASN A 25 0.76 3.49 20.01
CA ASN A 25 2.12 3.72 19.54
C ASN A 25 2.24 3.21 18.10
N TRP A 26 2.65 4.10 17.19
CA TRP A 26 2.96 3.79 15.80
C TRP A 26 4.40 4.24 15.52
N PRO A 27 5.39 3.34 15.63
CA PRO A 27 6.81 3.72 15.58
C PRO A 27 7.37 3.88 14.15
N GLY A 28 6.53 3.77 13.11
CA GLY A 28 6.98 3.64 11.72
C GLY A 28 6.43 4.69 10.76
N HIS A 29 6.84 4.57 9.50
CA HIS A 29 6.28 5.36 8.40
C HIS A 29 5.01 4.71 7.85
N LEU A 30 4.07 5.53 7.37
CA LEU A 30 2.90 5.07 6.65
C LEU A 30 3.08 5.34 5.16
N ILE A 31 2.88 4.29 4.34
CA ILE A 31 2.83 4.39 2.89
C ILE A 31 1.52 3.77 2.43
N ILE A 32 0.72 4.53 1.69
CA ILE A 32 -0.53 4.04 1.08
C ILE A 32 -0.39 4.21 -0.43
N ILE A 33 -0.57 3.11 -1.16
CA ILE A 33 -0.56 3.08 -2.62
C ILE A 33 -1.91 2.53 -3.08
N GLU A 34 -2.60 3.32 -3.88
CA GLU A 34 -3.82 2.91 -4.56
C GLU A 34 -3.48 2.19 -5.87
N PHE A 35 -4.23 1.13 -6.15
CA PHE A 35 -4.23 0.44 -7.44
C PHE A 35 -5.67 0.35 -7.96
N PRO A 36 -5.88 0.21 -9.28
CA PRO A 36 -7.21 0.08 -9.85
C PRO A 36 -8.01 -1.12 -9.29
N ASP A 37 -7.33 -2.24 -9.04
CA ASP A 37 -7.91 -3.45 -8.47
C ASP A 37 -6.82 -4.39 -7.90
N ARG A 38 -7.27 -5.54 -7.37
CA ARG A 38 -6.40 -6.60 -6.84
C ARG A 38 -5.42 -7.14 -7.87
N GLN A 39 -5.85 -7.35 -9.11
CA GLN A 39 -5.00 -7.91 -10.15
C GLN A 39 -3.79 -6.99 -10.43
N HIS A 40 -4.00 -5.68 -10.42
CA HIS A 40 -2.94 -4.70 -10.64
C HIS A 40 -1.91 -4.69 -9.51
N VAL A 41 -2.32 -4.69 -8.24
CA VAL A 41 -1.36 -4.73 -7.11
C VAL A 41 -0.59 -6.06 -7.07
N HIS A 42 -1.26 -7.18 -7.37
CA HIS A 42 -0.58 -8.47 -7.48
C HIS A 42 0.40 -8.50 -8.66
N GLY A 43 0.02 -7.92 -9.80
CA GLY A 43 0.87 -7.78 -10.99
C GLY A 43 2.12 -6.97 -10.69
N TRP A 44 1.96 -5.82 -10.00
CA TRP A 44 3.08 -4.99 -9.58
C TRP A 44 4.01 -5.73 -8.63
N TYR A 45 3.46 -6.30 -7.55
CA TYR A 45 4.28 -6.95 -6.52
C TYR A 45 5.06 -8.14 -7.10
N ASN A 46 4.45 -8.91 -7.99
CA ASN A 46 5.10 -10.05 -8.63
C ASN A 46 5.92 -9.68 -9.89
N SER A 47 5.96 -8.41 -10.27
CA SER A 47 6.67 -7.98 -11.47
C SER A 47 8.17 -8.21 -11.33
N PRO A 48 8.88 -8.61 -12.41
CA PRO A 48 10.34 -8.76 -12.36
C PRO A 48 11.05 -7.48 -11.94
N ALA A 49 10.53 -6.32 -12.37
CA ALA A 49 11.10 -5.02 -12.05
C ALA A 49 11.02 -4.69 -10.55
N TYR A 50 9.87 -4.95 -9.90
CA TYR A 50 9.75 -4.71 -8.46
C TYR A 50 10.48 -5.77 -7.63
N GLN A 51 10.39 -7.04 -8.02
CA GLN A 51 11.10 -8.13 -7.34
C GLN A 51 12.62 -7.93 -7.35
N ALA A 52 13.18 -7.36 -8.43
CA ALA A 52 14.62 -7.05 -8.51
C ALA A 52 15.10 -6.03 -7.46
N ILE A 53 14.19 -5.20 -6.91
CA ILE A 53 14.52 -4.18 -5.91
C ILE A 53 13.90 -4.45 -4.53
N LEU A 54 13.07 -5.50 -4.39
CA LEU A 54 12.37 -5.82 -3.14
C LEU A 54 13.33 -6.04 -1.97
N ALA A 55 14.42 -6.78 -2.21
CA ALA A 55 15.43 -7.09 -1.20
C ALA A 55 16.07 -5.84 -0.57
N LEU A 56 16.21 -4.76 -1.34
CA LEU A 56 16.74 -3.49 -0.83
C LEU A 56 15.91 -2.98 0.37
N ARG A 57 14.60 -3.21 0.36
CA ARG A 57 13.71 -2.87 1.47
C ARG A 57 13.73 -3.96 2.55
N THR A 58 13.49 -5.21 2.19
CA THR A 58 13.28 -6.29 3.18
C THR A 58 14.53 -6.61 4.00
N ASP A 59 15.72 -6.37 3.45
CA ASP A 59 16.98 -6.64 4.14
C ASP A 59 17.40 -5.50 5.08
N ASN A 60 16.77 -4.32 4.95
CA ASN A 60 17.15 -3.10 5.67
C ASN A 60 16.02 -2.53 6.54
N SER A 61 14.80 -3.07 6.44
CA SER A 61 13.63 -2.62 7.20
C SER A 61 12.67 -3.77 7.45
N GLU A 62 12.18 -3.84 8.68
CA GLU A 62 11.01 -4.64 9.03
C GLU A 62 9.75 -3.79 8.77
N ALA A 63 8.79 -4.34 8.03
CA ALA A 63 7.54 -3.65 7.71
C ALA A 63 6.46 -4.68 7.38
N ASP A 64 5.25 -4.44 7.89
CA ASP A 64 4.06 -5.15 7.44
C ASP A 64 3.59 -4.60 6.11
N VAL A 65 3.34 -5.49 5.15
CA VAL A 65 2.77 -5.15 3.85
C VAL A 65 1.49 -5.94 3.68
N VAL A 66 0.37 -5.23 3.54
CA VAL A 66 -0.95 -5.83 3.33
C VAL A 66 -1.57 -5.29 2.06
N PHE A 67 -2.37 -6.11 1.39
CA PHE A 67 -3.26 -5.67 0.33
C PHE A 67 -4.68 -5.72 0.87
N ALA A 68 -5.36 -4.58 0.87
CA ALA A 68 -6.71 -4.41 1.36
C ALA A 68 -7.62 -3.93 0.23
N ASP A 69 -8.86 -4.40 0.23
CA ASP A 69 -9.89 -3.88 -0.68
C ASP A 69 -10.46 -2.59 -0.08
N GLY A 70 -10.63 -1.59 -0.93
CA GLY A 70 -11.37 -0.38 -0.57
C GLY A 70 -12.87 -0.64 -0.52
N VAL A 71 -13.61 0.37 -0.07
CA VAL A 71 -15.08 0.37 -0.06
C VAL A 71 -15.61 1.41 -1.05
N GLU A 72 -16.71 1.07 -1.72
CA GLU A 72 -17.41 2.04 -2.57
C GLU A 72 -18.10 3.10 -1.72
N HIS A 73 -18.03 4.36 -2.15
CA HIS A 73 -18.64 5.46 -1.42
C HIS A 73 -20.01 5.84 -1.99
N PRO A 74 -21.02 6.13 -1.14
CA PRO A 74 -20.92 6.22 0.32
C PRO A 74 -20.95 4.84 1.01
N HIS A 75 -19.93 4.55 1.81
CA HIS A 75 -19.88 3.39 2.69
C HIS A 75 -20.26 3.79 4.12
N LYS A 76 -21.02 2.95 4.82
CA LYS A 76 -21.38 3.13 6.22
C LYS A 76 -20.82 1.98 7.05
N ALA A 77 -20.49 2.27 8.31
CA ALA A 77 -20.02 1.26 9.26
C ALA A 77 -21.00 0.10 9.48
N THR A 78 -22.29 0.29 9.20
CA THR A 78 -23.30 -0.77 9.26
C THR A 78 -23.24 -1.74 8.10
N ASP A 79 -22.60 -1.38 6.98
CA ASP A 79 -22.58 -2.17 5.74
C ASP A 79 -21.67 -3.41 5.85
N ILE A 80 -20.93 -3.55 6.95
CA ILE A 80 -20.09 -4.72 7.26
C ILE A 80 -20.72 -5.69 8.27
N LEU A 81 -21.95 -5.42 8.73
CA LEU A 81 -22.61 -6.19 9.79
C LEU A 81 -23.58 -7.27 9.27
N ASP A 82 -23.74 -7.37 7.95
CA ASP A 82 -24.59 -8.37 7.28
C ASP A 82 -23.85 -9.68 6.97
#